data_AF-A0A2N6EVY0-F1
#
_entry.id   AF-A0A2N6EVY0-F1
#
_cell.length_a   1.000
_cell.length_b   1.000
_cell.length_c   1.000
_cell.angle_alpha   90.00
_cell.angle_beta   90.00
_cell.angle_gamma   90.00
#
_symmetry.space_group_name_H-M   'P 1'
#
loop_
_entity.id
_entity.type
_entity.pdbx_description
1 polymer ?
#
loop_
_entity_poly.entity_id
_entity_poly.type
_entity_poly.pdbx_seq_one_letter_code
_entity_poly.pdbx_strand_id
1 'polypeptide(L)'
;MLLDGEKGRHQYLGIFKSESDQPVSGGINTYQTAAVYGYEVIDKPDLSLVLGGGIAVGNFGVETSDGENWPLIPVPLVRVNYHTDWLDTRFEFLTSPTLSFTMAPKSRMRLNGDFRMDQSRDSRDLIYEVALEYRPYSEQDKRGDFAGVSIGVKNDNYGAFNLGNEGEDETLEVHYNSIFAAVDVSVLKITAGYAFDGRALYRETQKQDLGEGLFLSVQAMCPF
;
A
#
# COMPACT_ATOMS: atom_id res chain seq x y z
N MET A 1 -10.85 -6.12 3.28
CA MET A 1 -10.40 -7.15 4.26
C MET A 1 -9.29 -7.95 3.63
N LEU A 2 -8.19 -8.18 4.37
CA LEU A 2 -7.07 -9.01 3.95
C LEU A 2 -6.87 -10.10 4.99
N LEU A 3 -6.78 -11.35 4.53
CA LEU A 3 -6.50 -12.52 5.35
C LEU A 3 -5.18 -13.09 4.84
N ASP A 4 -4.12 -13.00 5.64
CA ASP A 4 -2.83 -13.63 5.37
C ASP A 4 -2.64 -14.75 6.40
N GLY A 5 -2.44 -15.97 5.91
CA GLY A 5 -2.33 -17.17 6.74
C GLY A 5 -1.21 -18.07 6.26
N GLU A 6 -0.54 -18.71 7.20
CA GLU A 6 0.58 -19.62 6.93
C GLU A 6 0.37 -20.96 7.64
N LYS A 7 0.73 -22.05 6.97
CA LYS A 7 0.81 -23.38 7.58
C LYS A 7 2.03 -24.13 7.05
N GLY A 8 3.11 -24.14 7.83
CA GLY A 8 4.39 -24.65 7.36
C GLY A 8 4.86 -23.83 6.15
N ARG A 9 5.28 -24.49 5.07
CA ARG A 9 5.77 -23.82 3.86
C ARG A 9 4.66 -23.32 2.92
N HIS A 10 3.40 -23.35 3.36
CA HIS A 10 2.23 -22.95 2.57
C HIS A 10 1.69 -21.62 3.06
N GLN A 11 1.52 -20.67 2.13
CA GLN A 11 0.92 -19.37 2.38
C GLN A 11 -0.41 -19.22 1.64
N TYR A 12 -1.37 -18.59 2.30
CA TYR A 12 -2.72 -18.35 1.81
C TYR A 12 -3.04 -16.88 2.00
N LEU A 13 -3.39 -16.21 0.91
CA LEU A 13 -3.79 -14.81 0.93
C LEU A 13 -5.18 -14.68 0.34
N GLY A 14 -6.10 -14.18 1.15
CA GLY A 14 -7.46 -13.81 0.77
C GLY A 14 -7.61 -12.30 0.77
N ILE A 15 -7.90 -11.72 -0.39
CA ILE A 15 -8.20 -10.29 -0.52
C ILE A 15 -9.68 -10.15 -0.83
N PHE A 16 -10.33 -9.26 -0.10
CA PHE A 16 -11.68 -8.82 -0.37
C PHE A 16 -11.73 -7.30 -0.36
N LYS A 17 -11.99 -6.72 -1.52
CA LYS A 17 -12.19 -5.30 -1.74
C LYS A 17 -13.63 -5.10 -2.22
N SER A 18 -14.38 -4.29 -1.49
CA SER A 18 -15.70 -3.82 -1.93
C SER A 18 -15.51 -2.38 -2.37
N GLU A 19 -15.57 -2.14 -3.67
CA GLU A 19 -15.63 -0.79 -4.22
C GLU A 19 -17.11 -0.45 -4.39
N SER A 20 -17.78 -0.12 -3.28
CA SER A 20 -19.19 0.27 -3.30
C SER A 20 -19.35 1.55 -2.51
N ASP A 21 -19.51 2.66 -3.23
CA ASP A 21 -19.78 3.99 -2.67
C ASP A 21 -21.24 4.16 -2.17
N GLN A 22 -22.06 3.11 -2.29
CA GLN A 22 -23.38 3.04 -1.65
C GLN A 22 -23.53 1.74 -0.84
N PRO A 23 -24.29 1.76 0.27
CA PRO A 23 -24.57 0.55 1.03
C PRO A 23 -25.38 -0.44 0.17
N VAL A 24 -24.70 -1.49 -0.31
CA VAL A 24 -25.29 -2.79 -0.70
C VAL A 24 -26.20 -2.80 -1.95
N SER A 25 -26.23 -1.77 -2.81
CA SER A 25 -27.12 -1.75 -4.00
C SER A 25 -26.48 -2.12 -5.35
N GLY A 26 -25.15 -2.26 -5.45
CA GLY A 26 -24.43 -2.47 -6.73
C GLY A 26 -24.34 -3.91 -7.27
N GLY A 27 -24.82 -4.92 -6.54
CA GLY A 27 -24.74 -6.33 -6.95
C GLY A 27 -23.32 -6.92 -6.90
N ILE A 28 -23.11 -8.12 -7.48
CA ILE A 28 -21.81 -8.84 -7.47
C ILE A 28 -20.70 -8.05 -8.20
N ASN A 29 -21.06 -7.11 -9.06
CA ASN A 29 -20.14 -6.34 -9.90
C ASN A 29 -19.31 -5.30 -9.14
N THR A 30 -19.66 -4.97 -7.89
CA THR A 30 -18.89 -4.04 -7.02
C THR A 30 -17.92 -4.75 -6.07
N TYR A 31 -17.86 -6.08 -6.14
CA TYR A 31 -16.97 -6.88 -5.32
C TYR A 31 -15.79 -7.39 -6.12
N GLN A 32 -14.60 -7.10 -5.63
CA GLN A 32 -13.36 -7.72 -6.08
C GLN A 32 -12.85 -8.63 -4.97
N THR A 33 -12.59 -9.88 -5.31
CA THR A 33 -11.98 -10.83 -4.37
C THR A 33 -10.83 -11.55 -5.04
N ALA A 34 -9.75 -11.79 -4.32
CA ALA A 34 -8.66 -12.62 -4.80
C ALA A 34 -8.35 -13.70 -3.78
N ALA A 35 -8.12 -14.92 -4.29
CA ALA A 35 -7.62 -16.03 -3.50
C ALA A 35 -6.30 -16.49 -4.11
N VAL A 36 -5.25 -16.43 -3.31
CA VAL A 36 -3.87 -16.63 -3.76
C VAL A 36 -3.21 -17.65 -2.85
N TYR A 37 -2.52 -18.59 -3.48
CA TYR A 37 -1.75 -19.62 -2.79
C TYR A 37 -0.28 -19.46 -3.14
N GLY A 38 0.56 -19.46 -2.10
CA GLY A 38 2.01 -19.41 -2.19
C GLY A 38 2.65 -20.66 -1.59
N TYR A 39 3.77 -21.07 -2.17
CA TYR A 39 4.67 -22.05 -1.58
C TYR A 39 6.05 -21.43 -1.37
N GLU A 40 6.56 -21.57 -0.16
CA GLU A 40 7.91 -21.12 0.19
C GLU A 40 8.94 -22.07 -0.42
N VAL A 41 9.56 -21.66 -1.53
CA VAL A 41 10.55 -22.43 -2.28
C VAL A 41 11.95 -22.33 -1.66
N ILE A 42 12.28 -21.20 -1.04
CA ILE A 42 13.51 -21.00 -0.27
C ILE A 42 13.10 -20.66 1.15
N ASP A 43 13.57 -21.46 2.10
CA ASP A 43 13.40 -21.27 3.54
C ASP A 43 14.80 -21.33 4.17
N LYS A 44 15.38 -20.16 4.43
CA LYS A 44 16.66 -19.98 5.10
C LYS A 44 16.49 -18.93 6.20
N PRO A 45 17.34 -18.93 7.25
CA PRO A 45 17.23 -18.00 8.36
C PRO A 45 17.15 -16.51 7.95
N ASP A 46 17.88 -16.15 6.90
CA ASP A 46 18.03 -14.76 6.46
C ASP A 46 17.29 -14.47 5.14
N LEU A 47 16.71 -15.50 4.50
CA LEU A 47 16.12 -15.38 3.16
C LEU A 47 14.94 -16.35 3.00
N SER A 48 13.78 -15.79 2.71
CA SER A 48 12.58 -16.52 2.29
C SER A 48 12.17 -16.09 0.88
N LEU A 49 11.84 -17.07 0.04
CA LEU A 49 11.24 -16.84 -1.28
C LEU A 49 9.96 -17.67 -1.38
N VAL A 50 8.84 -16.99 -1.59
CA VAL A 50 7.53 -17.59 -1.82
C VAL A 50 7.15 -17.32 -3.27
N LEU A 51 6.78 -18.38 -3.97
CA LEU A 51 6.25 -18.33 -5.31
C LEU A 51 4.86 -18.95 -5.32
N GLY A 52 3.97 -18.37 -6.11
CA GLY A 52 2.62 -18.86 -6.18
C GLY A 52 1.78 -18.12 -7.18
N GLY A 53 0.49 -18.34 -7.04
CA GLY A 53 -0.50 -17.67 -7.86
C GLY A 53 -1.90 -17.89 -7.31
N GLY A 54 -2.81 -17.12 -7.87
CA GLY A 54 -4.18 -17.06 -7.46
C GLY A 54 -5.07 -16.66 -8.60
N ILE A 55 -6.33 -16.47 -8.24
CA ILE A 55 -7.36 -15.98 -9.14
C ILE A 55 -8.02 -14.81 -8.43
N ALA A 56 -8.16 -13.69 -9.15
CA ALA A 56 -9.03 -12.61 -8.74
C ALA A 56 -10.33 -12.68 -9.54
N VAL A 57 -11.44 -12.46 -8.83
CA VAL A 57 -12.79 -12.40 -9.35
C VAL A 57 -13.29 -10.97 -9.21
N GLY A 58 -13.80 -10.39 -10.30
CA GLY A 58 -14.29 -9.01 -10.30
C GLY A 58 -14.54 -8.48 -11.70
N ASN A 59 -14.90 -7.20 -11.78
CA ASN A 59 -14.97 -6.48 -13.04
C ASN A 59 -13.61 -5.85 -13.35
N PHE A 60 -12.88 -6.41 -14.32
CA PHE A 60 -11.53 -5.97 -14.70
C PHE A 60 -11.50 -5.21 -16.04
N GLY A 61 -12.65 -4.95 -16.65
CA GLY A 61 -12.74 -4.27 -17.96
C GLY A 61 -12.18 -5.09 -19.12
N VAL A 62 -12.09 -6.42 -18.97
CA VAL A 62 -11.63 -7.32 -20.03
C VAL A 62 -12.86 -7.88 -20.74
N GLU A 63 -13.18 -7.37 -21.92
CA GLU A 63 -14.36 -7.83 -22.67
C GLU A 63 -14.06 -9.13 -23.43
N THR A 64 -15.00 -10.06 -23.35
CA THR A 64 -15.05 -11.24 -24.22
C THR A 64 -15.51 -10.85 -25.62
N SER A 65 -15.35 -11.77 -26.59
CA SER A 65 -15.83 -11.56 -27.97
C SER A 65 -17.31 -11.23 -28.08
N ASP A 66 -18.10 -11.55 -27.06
CA ASP A 66 -19.55 -11.38 -27.02
C ASP A 66 -19.95 -10.08 -26.27
N GLY A 67 -18.98 -9.27 -25.83
CA GLY A 67 -19.20 -8.02 -25.11
C GLY A 67 -19.46 -8.18 -23.60
N GLU A 68 -19.35 -9.40 -23.07
CA GLU A 68 -19.47 -9.66 -21.63
C GLU A 68 -18.10 -9.50 -20.95
N ASN A 69 -18.06 -8.93 -19.75
CA ASN A 69 -16.82 -8.80 -18.99
C ASN A 69 -16.32 -10.15 -18.47
N TRP A 70 -15.05 -10.46 -18.74
CA TRP A 70 -14.34 -11.63 -18.25
C TRP A 70 -14.07 -11.48 -16.75
N PRO A 71 -14.69 -12.32 -15.90
CA PRO A 71 -14.75 -12.05 -14.48
C PRO A 71 -13.52 -12.55 -13.70
N LEU A 72 -12.54 -13.18 -14.35
CA LEU A 72 -11.46 -13.92 -13.68
C LEU A 72 -10.07 -13.57 -14.24
N ILE A 73 -9.18 -12.98 -13.44
CA ILE A 73 -7.80 -12.77 -13.86
C ILE A 73 -6.83 -13.63 -13.02
N PRO A 74 -5.79 -14.21 -13.63
CA PRO A 74 -4.72 -14.84 -12.87
C PRO A 74 -3.93 -13.78 -12.11
N VAL A 75 -3.56 -14.09 -10.88
CA VAL A 75 -2.76 -13.21 -10.03
C VAL A 75 -1.47 -13.93 -9.67
N PRO A 76 -0.29 -13.49 -10.14
CA PRO A 76 0.98 -14.07 -9.72
C PRO A 76 1.26 -13.69 -8.26
N LEU A 77 1.99 -14.54 -7.53
CA LEU A 77 2.54 -14.21 -6.23
C LEU A 77 4.05 -14.44 -6.25
N VAL A 78 4.80 -13.38 -5.98
CA VAL A 78 6.23 -13.46 -5.68
C VAL A 78 6.47 -12.66 -4.42
N ARG A 79 6.98 -13.29 -3.37
CA ARG A 79 7.35 -12.62 -2.12
C ARG A 79 8.77 -13.01 -1.73
N VAL A 80 9.62 -12.03 -1.53
CA VAL A 80 11.01 -12.19 -1.09
C VAL A 80 11.16 -11.45 0.22
N ASN A 81 11.56 -12.16 1.27
CA ASN A 81 11.95 -11.56 2.53
C ASN A 81 13.43 -11.80 2.74
N TYR A 82 14.18 -10.75 3.03
CA TYR A 82 15.59 -10.81 3.37
C TYR A 82 15.80 -10.11 4.71
N HIS A 83 16.37 -10.82 5.68
CA HIS A 83 16.57 -10.33 7.04
C HIS A 83 18.03 -10.48 7.44
N THR A 84 18.64 -9.39 7.89
CA THR A 84 19.99 -9.38 8.46
C THR A 84 20.05 -8.40 9.61
N ASP A 85 21.13 -8.43 10.40
CA ASP A 85 21.30 -7.51 11.53
C ASP A 85 21.25 -6.01 11.15
N TRP A 86 21.54 -5.68 9.89
CA TRP A 86 21.63 -4.29 9.41
C TRP A 86 20.60 -3.93 8.33
N LEU A 87 19.85 -4.91 7.81
CA LEU A 87 18.91 -4.70 6.72
C LEU A 87 17.77 -5.70 6.79
N ASP A 88 16.56 -5.18 6.83
CA ASP A 88 15.33 -5.91 6.53
C ASP A 88 14.84 -5.43 5.18
N THR A 89 14.43 -6.35 4.32
CA THR A 89 13.87 -6.03 3.02
C THR A 89 12.78 -7.02 2.68
N ARG A 90 11.65 -6.50 2.24
CA ARG A 90 10.52 -7.27 1.74
C ARG A 90 10.16 -6.77 0.36
N PHE A 91 10.18 -7.67 -0.61
CA PHE A 91 9.62 -7.44 -1.93
C PHE A 91 8.39 -8.32 -2.08
N GLU A 92 7.28 -7.76 -2.55
CA GLU A 92 6.08 -8.51 -2.86
C GLU A 92 5.49 -8.03 -4.19
N PHE A 93 5.17 -8.98 -5.04
CA PHE A 93 4.46 -8.77 -6.30
C PHE A 93 3.21 -9.63 -6.28
N LEU A 94 2.06 -8.96 -6.25
CA LEU A 94 0.75 -9.60 -6.34
C LEU A 94 -0.04 -9.04 -7.52
N THR A 95 -0.63 -7.86 -7.33
CA THR A 95 -1.21 -7.04 -8.40
C THR A 95 -0.20 -5.99 -8.88
N SER A 96 0.63 -5.50 -7.97
CA SER A 96 1.68 -4.53 -8.24
C SER A 96 2.91 -4.80 -7.37
N PRO A 97 4.10 -4.34 -7.80
CA PRO A 97 5.32 -4.45 -7.01
C PRO A 97 5.27 -3.53 -5.80
N THR A 98 5.62 -4.09 -4.65
CA THR A 98 5.90 -3.38 -3.41
C THR A 98 7.29 -3.78 -2.91
N LEU A 99 8.07 -2.80 -2.48
CA LEU A 99 9.39 -2.98 -1.90
C LEU A 99 9.44 -2.14 -0.63
N SER A 100 9.56 -2.79 0.52
CA SER A 100 9.86 -2.13 1.77
C SER A 100 11.22 -2.56 2.29
N PHE A 101 11.94 -1.64 2.92
CA PHE A 101 13.21 -1.91 3.55
C PHE A 101 13.39 -1.10 4.82
N THR A 102 14.13 -1.66 5.77
CA THR A 102 14.57 -1.00 7.00
C THR A 102 16.05 -1.25 7.17
N MET A 103 16.86 -0.19 7.12
CA MET A 103 18.27 -0.26 7.49
C MET A 103 18.43 -0.03 8.98
N ALA A 104 19.34 -0.80 9.58
CA ALA A 104 19.63 -0.85 11.00
C ALA A 104 18.37 -1.09 11.87
N PRO A 105 17.58 -2.16 11.63
CA PRO A 105 16.32 -2.42 12.34
C PRO A 105 16.50 -2.48 13.88
N LYS A 106 17.64 -3.01 14.34
CA LYS A 106 17.97 -3.12 15.78
C LYS A 106 18.48 -1.81 16.40
N SER A 107 18.74 -0.79 15.58
CA SER A 107 19.22 0.53 16.03
C SER A 107 18.06 1.42 16.45
N ARG A 108 18.38 2.40 17.32
CA ARG A 108 17.47 3.51 17.62
C ARG A 108 17.33 4.48 16.46
N MET A 109 18.31 4.53 15.57
CA MET A 109 18.22 5.29 14.32
C MET A 109 18.08 4.32 13.16
N ARG A 110 16.96 4.42 12.46
CA ARG A 110 16.59 3.52 11.35
C ARG A 110 16.34 4.33 10.10
N LEU A 111 16.66 3.78 8.94
CA LEU A 111 16.22 4.33 7.66
C LEU A 111 15.19 3.38 7.08
N ASN A 112 13.96 3.85 6.99
CA ASN A 112 12.86 3.10 6.38
C ASN A 112 12.58 3.62 4.98
N GLY A 113 12.27 2.71 4.07
CA GLY A 113 11.70 3.06 2.80
C GLY A 113 10.61 2.08 2.40
N ASP A 114 9.53 2.62 1.86
CA ASP A 114 8.43 1.89 1.25
C ASP A 114 8.25 2.43 -0.17
N PHE A 115 8.18 1.54 -1.14
CA PHE A 115 7.91 1.85 -2.54
C PHE A 115 6.83 0.92 -3.01
N ARG A 116 5.77 1.46 -3.61
CA ARG A 116 4.69 0.69 -4.19
C ARG A 116 4.28 1.31 -5.52
N MET A 117 3.96 0.48 -6.49
CA MET A 117 3.29 0.95 -7.70
C MET A 117 1.79 0.66 -7.57
N ASP A 118 0.94 1.59 -8.00
CA ASP A 118 -0.52 1.38 -7.98
C ASP A 118 -1.00 0.80 -9.33
N GLN A 119 -1.02 1.63 -10.38
CA GLN A 119 -1.66 1.29 -11.66
C GLN A 119 -0.70 1.11 -12.85
N SER A 120 0.61 1.33 -12.66
CA SER A 120 1.64 1.20 -13.72
C SER A 120 1.32 1.95 -15.03
N ARG A 121 0.50 3.02 -14.97
CA ARG A 121 0.12 3.88 -16.10
C ARG A 121 1.21 4.93 -16.38
N ASP A 122 1.82 5.49 -15.33
CA ASP A 122 2.91 6.47 -15.42
C ASP A 122 4.01 6.18 -14.36
N SER A 123 5.23 6.63 -14.63
CA SER A 123 6.36 6.73 -13.69
C SER A 123 6.01 7.42 -12.36
N ARG A 124 4.98 8.28 -12.37
CA ARG A 124 4.44 8.98 -11.19
C ARG A 124 3.45 8.16 -10.36
N ASP A 125 3.12 6.94 -10.78
CA ASP A 125 2.34 5.97 -9.99
C ASP A 125 3.20 5.24 -8.96
N LEU A 126 4.50 5.57 -8.91
CA LEU A 126 5.40 5.16 -7.84
C LEU A 126 5.09 5.99 -6.59
N ILE A 127 4.31 5.40 -5.70
CA ILE A 127 4.10 5.89 -4.35
C ILE A 127 5.29 5.45 -3.52
N TYR A 128 5.85 6.37 -2.74
CA TYR A 128 6.99 6.04 -1.90
C TYR A 128 6.99 6.85 -0.61
N GLU A 129 7.59 6.29 0.43
CA GLU A 129 7.91 6.99 1.66
C GLU A 129 9.32 6.58 2.06
N VAL A 130 10.23 7.53 2.24
CA VAL A 130 11.56 7.29 2.79
C VAL A 130 11.75 8.17 4.00
N ALA A 131 12.00 7.56 5.16
CA ALA A 131 12.06 8.24 6.43
C ALA A 131 13.26 7.81 7.27
N LEU A 132 13.95 8.80 7.84
CA LEU A 132 14.87 8.59 8.94
C LEU A 132 14.05 8.60 10.24
N GLU A 133 14.13 7.50 10.99
CA GLU A 133 13.38 7.31 12.22
C GLU A 133 14.30 7.27 13.43
N TYR A 134 13.85 7.88 14.51
CA TYR A 134 14.41 7.74 15.84
C TYR A 134 13.41 7.04 16.77
N ARG A 135 13.78 5.84 17.22
CA ARG A 135 13.04 5.00 18.15
C ARG A 135 13.78 4.99 19.50
N PRO A 136 13.32 5.74 20.51
CA PRO A 136 14.00 5.85 21.81
C PRO A 136 14.09 4.52 22.56
N TYR A 137 13.12 3.63 22.34
CA TYR A 137 13.07 2.30 22.91
C TYR A 137 13.49 1.30 21.84
N SER A 138 14.49 0.46 22.13
CA SER A 138 14.89 -0.62 21.22
C SER A 138 13.93 -1.82 21.35
N GLU A 139 13.91 -2.72 20.37
CA GLU A 139 13.17 -4.00 20.45
C GLU A 139 13.46 -4.82 21.72
N GLN A 140 14.63 -4.63 22.34
CA GLN A 140 15.03 -5.31 23.58
C GLN A 140 14.42 -4.69 24.86
N ASP A 141 13.80 -3.51 24.80
CA ASP A 141 13.06 -2.92 25.93
C ASP A 141 11.66 -3.55 25.98
N LYS A 142 11.15 -3.86 27.18
CA LYS A 142 9.78 -4.40 27.38
C LYS A 142 8.69 -3.50 26.81
N ARG A 143 9.00 -2.22 26.59
CA ARG A 143 8.12 -1.22 25.97
C ARG A 143 8.10 -1.29 24.44
N GLY A 144 9.05 -1.97 23.80
CA GLY A 144 9.14 -2.10 22.34
C GLY A 144 9.17 -0.75 21.62
N ASP A 145 8.77 -0.73 20.35
CA ASP A 145 8.65 0.49 19.53
C ASP A 145 7.40 1.33 19.89
N PHE A 146 7.24 1.66 21.17
CA PHE A 146 6.04 2.35 21.66
C PHE A 146 5.88 3.77 21.10
N ALA A 147 6.99 4.45 20.85
CA ALA A 147 7.01 5.82 20.36
C ALA A 147 8.16 6.03 19.38
N GLY A 148 8.03 7.02 18.51
CA GLY A 148 9.09 7.43 17.60
C GLY A 148 8.90 8.81 17.04
N VAL A 149 9.97 9.30 16.44
CA VAL A 149 9.99 10.51 15.62
C VAL A 149 10.58 10.15 14.28
N SER A 150 9.96 10.59 13.19
CA SER A 150 10.46 10.38 11.85
C SER A 150 10.52 11.68 11.08
N ILE A 151 11.50 11.80 10.19
CA ILE A 151 11.56 12.85 9.17
C ILE A 151 11.83 12.19 7.84
N GLY A 152 11.10 12.59 6.80
CA GLY A 152 11.17 11.89 5.53
C GLY A 152 10.64 12.68 4.36
N VAL A 153 10.72 12.03 3.21
CA VAL A 153 10.09 12.44 1.97
C VAL A 153 9.09 11.38 1.55
N LYS A 154 7.97 11.79 1.00
CA LYS A 154 7.02 10.86 0.42
C LYS A 154 6.36 11.40 -0.84
N ASN A 155 6.05 10.50 -1.75
CA ASN A 155 5.06 10.69 -2.79
C ASN A 155 3.83 9.88 -2.39
N ASP A 156 2.66 10.50 -2.32
CA ASP A 156 1.44 9.85 -1.87
C ASP A 156 0.28 10.21 -2.80
N ASN A 157 -0.75 9.38 -2.81
CA ASN A 157 -2.00 9.65 -3.51
C ASN A 157 -3.19 9.62 -2.54
N TYR A 158 -4.02 10.66 -2.58
CA TYR A 158 -5.37 10.57 -2.02
C TYR A 158 -6.30 10.07 -3.12
N GLY A 159 -6.86 8.88 -2.88
CA GLY A 159 -7.65 8.11 -3.83
C GLY A 159 -8.86 8.87 -4.38
N ALA A 160 -9.18 8.56 -5.63
CA ALA A 160 -10.28 9.07 -6.43
C ALA A 160 -11.53 9.39 -5.59
N PHE A 161 -11.77 10.68 -5.33
CA PHE A 161 -13.11 11.09 -4.91
C PHE A 161 -14.01 11.01 -6.15
N ASN A 162 -14.98 10.11 -6.16
CA ASN A 162 -16.09 10.20 -7.10
C ASN A 162 -16.94 11.41 -6.71
N LEU A 163 -16.78 12.50 -7.46
CA LEU A 163 -17.62 13.68 -7.32
C LEU A 163 -18.98 13.33 -7.90
N GLY A 164 -19.83 12.74 -7.06
CA GLY A 164 -21.17 12.29 -7.43
C GLY A 164 -21.99 13.42 -8.04
N ASN A 165 -22.08 13.43 -9.37
CA ASN A 165 -23.20 13.99 -10.10
C ASN A 165 -23.63 12.96 -11.14
N GLU A 166 -24.91 12.60 -11.06
CA GLU A 166 -25.55 11.58 -11.90
C GLU A 166 -25.26 11.81 -13.39
N GLY A 167 -24.40 10.96 -13.97
CA GLY A 167 -24.22 10.85 -15.42
C GLY A 167 -22.78 10.81 -15.93
N GLU A 168 -21.78 11.24 -15.15
CA GLU A 168 -20.37 11.20 -15.54
C GLU A 168 -19.49 10.73 -14.37
N ASP A 169 -18.66 9.70 -14.59
CA ASP A 169 -17.69 9.19 -13.60
C ASP A 169 -16.57 10.23 -13.38
N GLU A 170 -16.81 11.20 -12.49
CA GLU A 170 -15.85 12.23 -12.12
C GLU A 170 -14.93 11.74 -11.00
N THR A 171 -13.84 11.08 -11.36
CA THR A 171 -12.76 10.71 -10.43
C THR A 171 -11.77 11.86 -10.25
N LEU A 172 -11.55 12.28 -8.99
CA LEU A 172 -10.50 13.22 -8.60
C LEU A 172 -9.41 12.51 -7.80
N GLU A 173 -8.25 12.29 -8.41
CA GLU A 173 -7.06 11.73 -7.75
C GLU A 173 -6.06 12.86 -7.45
N VAL A 174 -5.54 12.91 -6.22
CA VAL A 174 -4.56 13.92 -5.84
C VAL A 174 -3.22 13.27 -5.55
N HIS A 175 -2.22 13.56 -6.38
CA HIS A 175 -0.84 13.13 -6.19
C HIS A 175 -0.01 14.28 -5.65
N TYR A 176 0.84 14.03 -4.67
CA TYR A 176 1.73 15.07 -4.17
C TYR A 176 3.05 14.50 -3.66
N ASN A 177 4.13 15.27 -3.84
CA ASN A 177 5.38 15.03 -3.14
C ASN A 177 5.39 15.86 -1.87
N SER A 178 6.05 15.37 -0.82
CA SER A 178 6.16 16.12 0.42
C SER A 178 7.40 15.79 1.21
N ILE A 179 7.85 16.76 2.00
CA ILE A 179 8.73 16.55 3.14
C ILE A 179 7.86 16.56 4.38
N PHE A 180 8.08 15.63 5.30
CA PHE A 180 7.28 15.49 6.50
C PHE A 180 8.13 15.21 7.73
N ALA A 181 7.56 15.56 8.87
CA ALA A 181 7.97 15.06 10.17
C ALA A 181 6.76 14.40 10.83
N ALA A 182 6.97 13.28 11.52
CA ALA A 182 5.93 12.62 12.28
C ALA A 182 6.40 12.30 13.69
N VAL A 183 5.44 12.31 14.60
CA VAL A 183 5.59 11.78 15.96
C VAL A 183 4.50 10.74 16.12
N ASP A 184 4.90 9.54 16.52
CA ASP A 184 3.97 8.44 16.77
C ASP A 184 4.15 7.89 18.19
N VAL A 185 3.03 7.49 18.77
CA VAL A 185 2.89 6.89 20.10
C VAL A 185 1.85 5.79 19.98
N SER A 186 2.28 4.60 19.55
CA SER A 186 1.53 3.32 19.42
C SER A 186 0.14 3.38 18.76
N VAL A 187 -0.80 4.07 19.41
CA VAL A 187 -2.19 4.25 18.97
C VAL A 187 -2.43 5.57 18.25
N LEU A 188 -1.49 6.52 18.28
CA LEU A 188 -1.64 7.85 17.68
C LEU A 188 -0.39 8.23 16.89
N LYS A 189 -0.56 8.63 15.63
CA LYS A 189 0.49 9.21 14.78
C LYS A 189 0.05 10.59 14.30
N ILE A 190 0.86 11.60 14.58
CA ILE A 190 0.68 12.96 14.08
C ILE A 190 1.77 13.22 13.05
N THR A 191 1.39 13.60 11.84
CA THR A 191 2.31 13.90 10.75
C THR A 191 2.05 15.31 10.25
N ALA A 192 3.08 16.13 10.16
CA ALA A 192 3.02 17.47 9.59
C ALA A 192 4.10 17.63 8.52
N GLY A 193 3.84 18.45 7.51
CA GLY A 193 4.81 18.62 6.44
C GLY A 193 4.43 19.68 5.43
N TYR A 194 5.25 19.75 4.38
CA TYR A 194 5.07 20.62 3.24
C TYR A 194 4.94 19.77 1.99
N ALA A 195 3.80 19.89 1.31
CA ALA A 195 3.56 19.31 0.01
C ALA A 195 4.04 20.26 -1.10
N PHE A 196 4.80 19.73 -2.04
CA PHE A 196 5.30 20.41 -3.23
C PHE A 196 5.04 19.53 -4.46
N ASP A 197 4.82 20.15 -5.63
CA ASP A 197 4.38 19.45 -6.86
C ASP A 197 3.09 18.62 -6.63
N GLY A 198 2.07 19.25 -6.04
CA GLY A 198 0.73 18.67 -5.92
C GLY A 198 -0.03 18.74 -7.25
N ARG A 199 -0.66 17.65 -7.67
CA ARG A 199 -1.44 17.59 -8.90
C ARG A 199 -2.75 16.86 -8.66
N ALA A 200 -3.82 17.42 -9.19
CA ALA A 200 -5.09 16.75 -9.37
C ALA A 200 -5.14 16.13 -10.77
N LEU A 201 -5.47 14.85 -10.83
CA LEU A 201 -5.97 14.18 -12.01
C LEU A 201 -7.49 14.18 -11.93
N TYR A 202 -8.11 14.89 -12.88
CA TYR A 202 -9.55 14.91 -13.04
C TYR A 202 -9.92 14.10 -14.29
N ARG A 203 -10.86 13.16 -14.15
CA ARG A 203 -11.32 12.27 -15.23
C ARG A 203 -10.18 11.55 -15.96
N GLU A 204 -9.14 11.16 -15.23
CA GLU A 204 -7.93 10.49 -15.73
C GLU A 204 -7.16 11.23 -16.86
N THR A 205 -7.54 12.46 -17.21
CA THR A 205 -7.05 13.14 -18.44
C THR A 205 -6.70 14.61 -18.24
N GLN A 206 -7.39 15.33 -17.34
CA GLN A 206 -7.07 16.72 -17.05
C GLN A 206 -6.15 16.82 -15.84
N LYS A 207 -4.92 17.26 -16.10
CA LYS A 207 -3.91 17.54 -15.06
C LYS A 207 -4.07 18.98 -14.60
N GLN A 208 -4.48 19.18 -13.35
CA GLN A 208 -4.49 20.48 -12.71
C GLN A 208 -3.38 20.53 -11.66
N ASP A 209 -2.55 21.57 -11.72
CA ASP A 209 -1.56 21.85 -10.68
C ASP A 209 -2.28 22.40 -9.43
N LEU A 210 -2.11 21.73 -8.29
CA LEU A 210 -2.69 22.14 -7.00
C LEU A 210 -1.73 23.05 -6.22
N GLY A 211 -0.51 23.25 -6.72
CA GLY A 211 0.50 24.07 -6.09
C GLY A 211 1.14 23.41 -4.87
N GLU A 212 1.49 24.23 -3.89
CA GLU A 212 2.27 23.86 -2.72
C GLU A 212 1.54 24.27 -1.44
N GLY A 213 1.75 23.55 -0.33
CA GLY A 213 1.05 23.86 0.90
C GLY A 213 1.48 23.04 2.11
N LEU A 214 1.13 23.54 3.30
CA LEU A 214 1.32 22.82 4.55
C LEU A 214 0.20 21.81 4.75
N PHE A 215 0.52 20.65 5.31
CA PHE A 215 -0.47 19.66 5.71
C PHE A 215 -0.24 19.17 7.14
N LEU A 216 -1.32 18.72 7.76
CA LEU A 216 -1.35 18.05 9.04
C LEU A 216 -2.27 16.84 8.94
N SER A 217 -1.81 15.68 9.38
CA SER A 217 -2.56 14.44 9.42
C SER A 217 -2.47 13.84 10.82
N VAL A 218 -3.61 13.33 11.30
CA VAL A 218 -3.73 12.65 12.58
C VAL A 218 -4.34 11.28 12.31
N GLN A 219 -3.61 10.22 12.65
CA GLN A 219 -4.04 8.84 12.51
C GLN A 219 -4.14 8.23 13.91
N ALA A 220 -5.27 7.60 14.21
CA ALA A 220 -5.48 6.93 15.50
C ALA A 220 -6.04 5.53 15.30
N MET A 221 -5.55 4.56 16.08
CA MET A 221 -6.07 3.21 16.12
C MET A 221 -6.97 3.04 17.33
N CYS A 222 -8.24 2.72 17.09
CA CYS A 222 -9.18 2.37 18.15
C CYS A 222 -9.18 0.84 18.33
N PRO A 223 -8.89 0.31 19.53
CA PRO A 223 -9.01 -1.11 19.81
C PRO A 223 -10.50 -1.48 19.89
N PHE A 224 -10.95 -2.35 18.99
CA PHE A 224 -12.26 -2.99 19.03
C PHE A 224 -12.09 -4.50 18.93
#